data_AF-W4JRA8-F1
#
_entry.id   AF-W4JRA8-F1
#
_cell.length_a   1.000
_cell.length_b   1.000
_cell.length_c   1.000
_cell.angle_alpha   90.00
_cell.angle_beta   90.00
_cell.angle_gamma   90.00
#
_symmetry.space_group_name_H-M   'P 1'
#
loop_
_entity.id
_entity.type
_entity.pdbx_description
1 polymer ?
#
loop_
_entity_poly.entity_id
_entity_poly.type
_entity_poly.pdbx_seq_one_letter_code
_entity_poly.pdbx_strand_id
1 'polypeptide(L)' 'MSFWCIYNLTLSLSMAMTRPDHELIAQVTLFSQGFRTAESLASKIVPFFKIWDKQLSPHPHYGFGLRALKAVLISAGILK' A
#
# COMPACT_ATOMS: atom_id res chain seq x y z
N MET A 1 6.72 36.72 -28.89
CA MET A 1 5.50 36.67 -28.05
C MET A 1 5.23 35.21 -27.77
N SER A 2 5.70 34.75 -26.62
CA SER A 2 6.11 33.37 -26.39
C SER A 2 4.93 32.48 -26.01
N PHE A 3 4.62 31.52 -26.88
CA PHE A 3 3.65 30.42 -26.70
C PHE A 3 4.05 29.39 -25.63
N TRP A 4 4.96 29.76 -24.71
CA TRP A 4 5.67 28.86 -23.80
C TRP A 4 5.28 29.05 -22.33
N CYS A 5 4.14 29.68 -22.03
CA CYS A 5 3.69 29.93 -20.65
C CYS A 5 2.51 29.05 -20.20
N ILE A 6 2.06 28.09 -21.03
CA ILE A 6 0.93 27.21 -20.68
C ILE A 6 1.38 25.78 -20.32
N TYR A 7 2.57 25.35 -20.75
CA TYR A 7 3.07 23.99 -20.49
C TYR A 7 3.79 23.79 -19.14
N ASN A 8 3.85 24.82 -18.28
CA ASN A 8 4.43 24.71 -16.93
C ASN A 8 3.39 24.90 -15.81
N LEU A 9 2.10 24.71 -16.14
CA LEU A 9 1.00 24.83 -15.17
C LEU A 9 0.03 23.65 -15.24
N THR A 10 0.51 22.46 -15.61
CA THR A 10 -0.26 21.23 -15.38
C THR A 10 0.07 20.64 -14.02
N LEU A 11 -0.73 21.09 -13.05
CA LEU A 11 -1.30 20.24 -12.02
C LEU A 11 -0.43 19.82 -10.82
N SER A 12 0.19 20.78 -10.14
CA SER A 12 0.35 20.67 -8.68
C SER A 12 -0.98 20.99 -7.98
N LEU A 13 -2.06 20.26 -8.31
CA LEU A 13 -3.09 20.02 -7.30
C LEU A 13 -2.41 19.11 -6.29
N SER A 14 -1.77 19.73 -5.31
CA SER A 14 -1.22 19.08 -4.13
C SER A 14 -2.37 18.41 -3.38
N MET A 15 -2.83 17.27 -3.89
CA MET A 15 -3.52 16.28 -3.08
C MET A 15 -2.45 15.77 -2.14
N ALA A 16 -2.35 16.42 -0.98
CA ALA A 16 -1.67 15.86 0.16
C ALA A 16 -2.38 14.53 0.45
N MET A 17 -1.85 13.44 -0.09
CA MET A 17 -2.25 12.08 0.23
C MET A 17 -1.72 11.85 1.65
N THR A 18 -2.46 12.35 2.62
CA THR A 18 -2.13 12.28 4.05
C THR A 18 -2.22 10.82 4.46
N ARG A 19 -1.15 10.05 4.22
CA ARG A 19 -0.96 8.62 4.50
C ARG A 19 -2.14 7.71 4.12
N PRO A 20 -2.02 6.87 3.07
CA PRO A 20 -3.05 5.90 2.78
C PRO A 20 -3.22 4.90 3.94
N ASP A 21 -4.46 4.67 4.36
CA ASP A 21 -4.80 3.68 5.39
C ASP A 21 -4.48 2.25 4.92
N HIS A 22 -3.40 1.69 5.45
CA HIS A 22 -2.90 0.36 5.07
C HIS A 22 -3.89 -0.77 5.40
N GLU A 23 -4.70 -0.62 6.45
CA GLU A 23 -5.71 -1.60 6.86
C GLU A 23 -6.83 -1.72 5.83
N LEU A 24 -7.36 -0.58 5.37
CA LEU A 24 -8.44 -0.52 4.40
C LEU A 24 -7.99 -1.09 3.04
N ILE A 25 -6.74 -0.79 2.63
CA ILE A 25 -6.14 -1.36 1.42
C ILE A 25 -6.00 -2.88 1.54
N ALA A 26 -5.52 -3.37 2.68
CA ALA A 26 -5.37 -4.81 2.92
C ALA A 26 -6.72 -5.52 2.93
N GLN A 27 -7.74 -4.92 3.55
CA GLN A 27 -9.09 -5.46 3.63
C GLN A 27 -9.75 -5.56 2.25
N VAL A 28 -9.72 -4.48 1.46
CA VAL A 28 -10.28 -4.47 0.08
C VAL A 28 -9.55 -5.48 -0.80
N THR A 29 -8.23 -5.60 -0.64
CA THR A 29 -7.43 -6.59 -1.38
C THR A 29 -7.80 -8.02 -0.98
N LEU A 30 -8.03 -8.32 0.30
CA LEU A 30 -8.47 -9.64 0.73
C LEU A 30 -9.91 -9.96 0.32
N PHE A 31 -10.76 -8.93 0.31
CA PHE A 31 -12.15 -9.08 -0.13
C PHE A 31 -12.21 -9.44 -1.62
N SER A 32 -11.39 -8.81 -2.46
CA SER A 32 -11.31 -9.15 -3.89
C SER A 32 -10.74 -10.56 -4.15
N GLN A 33 -10.00 -11.13 -3.21
CA GLN A 33 -9.51 -12.52 -3.26
C GLN A 33 -10.54 -13.54 -2.71
N GLY A 34 -11.72 -13.11 -2.27
CA GLY A 34 -12.79 -14.01 -1.82
C GLY A 34 -12.68 -14.50 -0.36
N PHE A 35 -11.93 -13.80 0.49
CA PHE A 35 -11.91 -14.09 1.93
C PHE A 35 -13.12 -13.50 2.65
N ARG A 36 -13.97 -14.37 3.24
CA ARG A 36 -15.11 -13.94 4.07
C ARG A 36 -14.69 -13.26 5.38
N THR A 37 -13.49 -13.56 5.88
CA THR A 37 -12.91 -13.01 7.12
C THR A 37 -11.82 -11.96 6.85
N ALA A 38 -11.92 -11.23 5.73
CA ALA A 38 -10.94 -10.24 5.28
C ALA A 38 -10.63 -9.15 6.34
N GLU A 39 -11.64 -8.70 7.08
CA GLU A 39 -11.52 -7.65 8.10
C GLU A 39 -10.64 -8.10 9.28
N SER A 40 -10.95 -9.27 9.86
CA SER A 40 -10.18 -9.81 10.98
C SER A 40 -8.73 -10.14 10.60
N LEU A 41 -8.51 -10.58 9.36
CA LEU A 41 -7.17 -10.91 8.86
C LEU A 41 -6.36 -9.63 8.58
N ALA A 42 -6.96 -8.62 7.95
CA ALA A 42 -6.31 -7.33 7.69
C ALA A 42 -5.85 -6.65 8.99
N SER A 43 -6.72 -6.63 10.01
CA SER A 43 -6.44 -6.03 11.33
C SER A 43 -5.25 -6.69 12.05
N LYS A 44 -4.95 -7.96 11.77
CA LYS A 44 -3.78 -8.66 12.33
C LYS A 44 -2.51 -8.47 11.50
N ILE A 45 -2.65 -8.48 10.18
CA ILE A 45 -1.51 -8.51 9.25
C ILE A 45 -0.81 -7.15 9.17
N VAL A 46 -1.57 -6.05 9.27
CA VAL A 46 -1.04 -4.68 9.19
C VAL A 46 -0.11 -4.33 10.36
N PRO A 47 -0.50 -4.52 11.64
CA PRO A 47 0.41 -4.28 12.76
C PRO A 47 1.57 -5.27 12.78
N PHE A 48 1.36 -6.51 12.36
CA PHE A 48 2.44 -7.51 12.22
C PHE A 48 3.52 -7.03 11.25
N PHE A 49 3.14 -6.59 10.04
CA PHE A 49 4.07 -6.02 9.06
C PHE A 49 4.81 -4.80 9.61
N LYS A 50 4.12 -3.92 10.34
CA LYS A 50 4.71 -2.73 10.96
C LYS A 50 5.74 -3.07 12.05
N ILE A 51 5.55 -4.16 12.79
CA ILE A 51 6.52 -4.63 13.78
C ILE A 51 7.71 -5.27 13.08
N TRP A 52 7.48 -6.07 12.05
CA TRP A 52 8.53 -6.72 11.27
C TRP A 52 9.44 -5.71 10.58
N ASP A 53 8.87 -4.64 10.03
CA ASP A 53 9.62 -3.54 9.43
C ASP A 53 10.54 -2.83 10.44
N LYS A 54 10.15 -2.77 11.73
CA LYS A 54 10.97 -2.21 12.81
C LYS A 54 12.04 -3.18 13.33
N GLN A 55 11.81 -4.48 13.21
CA GLN A 55 12.71 -5.53 13.70
C GLN A 55 13.77 -5.89 12.66
N LEU A 56 13.48 -5.75 11.37
CA LEU A 56 14.47 -5.95 10.31
C LEU A 56 15.44 -4.77 10.26
N SER A 57 16.74 -5.08 10.19
CA SER A 57 17.77 -4.05 9.97
C SER A 57 17.45 -3.24 8.70
N PRO A 58 17.59 -1.89 8.73
CA PRO A 58 17.21 -1.00 7.64
C PRO A 58 18.21 -1.11 6.49
N HIS A 59 18.18 -2.23 5.78
CA HIS A 59 18.88 -2.35 4.50
C HIS A 59 17.99 -1.71 3.42
N PRO A 60 18.47 -0.67 2.70
CA PRO A 60 17.68 0.07 1.70
C PRO A 60 17.23 -0.80 0.50
N HIS A 61 17.76 -2.03 0.40
CA HIS A 61 17.40 -3.03 -0.59
C HIS A 61 16.09 -3.79 -0.25
N TYR A 62 15.63 -3.74 1.01
CA TYR A 62 14.38 -4.38 1.42
C TYR A 62 13.23 -3.37 1.37
N GLY A 63 12.60 -3.27 0.19
CA GLY A 63 11.40 -2.46 0.00
C GLY A 63 10.16 -3.08 0.64
N PHE A 64 10.08 -3.16 1.98
CA PHE A 64 8.92 -3.65 2.74
C PHE A 64 7.73 -2.66 2.82
N GLY A 65 7.54 -1.87 1.75
CA GLY A 65 6.40 -0.96 1.64
C GLY A 65 5.09 -1.66 1.27
N LEU A 66 4.07 -0.87 0.90
CA LEU A 66 2.77 -1.34 0.41
C LEU A 66 2.85 -2.37 -0.73
N ARG A 67 3.92 -2.36 -1.53
CA ARG A 67 4.13 -3.29 -2.64
C ARG A 67 4.39 -4.72 -2.16
N ALA A 68 5.19 -4.90 -1.10
CA ALA A 68 5.45 -6.20 -0.51
C ALA A 68 4.19 -6.76 0.16
N LEU A 69 3.46 -5.91 0.90
CA LEU A 69 2.18 -6.26 1.50
C LEU A 69 1.18 -6.75 0.44
N LYS A 70 1.01 -6.00 -0.66
CA LYS A 70 0.12 -6.38 -1.76
C LYS A 70 0.52 -7.72 -2.40
N ALA A 71 1.81 -7.97 -2.60
CA ALA A 71 2.30 -9.23 -3.15
C ALA A 71 1.96 -10.42 -2.24
N VAL A 72 2.17 -10.30 -0.92
CA VAL A 72 1.81 -11.35 0.04
C VAL A 72 0.31 -11.60 0.06
N LEU A 73 -0.51 -10.55 0.03
CA LEU A 73 -1.97 -10.68 0.01
C LEU A 73 -2.49 -11.36 -1.27
N ILE A 74 -1.91 -11.05 -2.43
CA ILE A 74 -2.24 -11.72 -3.70
C ILE A 74 -1.81 -13.18 -3.67
N SER A 75 -0.58 -13.47 -3.22
CA SER A 75 -0.09 -14.85 -3.09
C SER A 75 -0.96 -15.67 -2.13
N ALA A 76 -1.41 -15.08 -1.02
CA ALA A 76 -2.33 -15.72 -0.08
C ALA A 76 -3.69 -16.06 -0.73
N GLY A 77 -4.17 -15.25 -1.67
CA GLY A 77 -5.38 -15.55 -2.45
C GLY A 77 -5.21 -16.65 -3.49
N ILE A 78 -4.01 -16.78 -4.07
CA ILE A 78 -3.69 -17.86 -5.02
C ILE A 78 -3.52 -19.22 -4.31
N LEU A 79 -3.01 -19.21 -3.08
CA LEU A 79 -2.78 -20.39 -2.24
C LEU A 79 -4.03 -20.85 -1.46
N LYS A 80 -5.20 -20.28 -1.76
CA LYS A 80 -6.47 -20.50 -1.05
C LYS A 80 -7.11 -21.86 -1.35
#